data_AF-A0A1I4FLJ2-F1
#
_entry.id   AF-A0A1I4FLJ2-F1
#
_cell.length_a   1.000
_cell.length_b   1.000
_cell.length_c   1.000
_cell.angle_alpha   90.00
_cell.angle_beta   90.00
_cell.angle_gamma   90.00
#
_symmetry.space_group_name_H-M   'P 1'
#
loop_
_entity.id
_entity.type
_entity.pdbx_description
1 polymer ?
#
loop_
_entity_poly.entity_id
_entity_poly.type
_entity_poly.pdbx_seq_one_letter_code
_entity_poly.pdbx_strand_id
1 'polypeptide(L)'
;MSEARNIVVCLDGTNNSPADARTHVQRLYRLIEKSPSQLTYYQPGVGTLEPIGVLGPMRRRLLMGLDSASGWMLQRHVCAAYEFLSDAYREGDRLYLFGFSRGAYSVRVLAGMLNTVGLLQPGMHEMVAFAWQAYASMPTPPRRTATPPPRQQQALRDYFRRIRSFRKSYSRRVSVHFLGLWDTVSSVGLPWLPRVYSHTASNPSVATVRQAMALDERRGNFVQNLWTRTPPPGQDVREVWFAGGHGDVGGGYPSGGRELELARIPLAWMLREAEAAGLRSEPRARADAGLPDLDDHETLRRFALAPRHDEIRRWLWQLSERLPIPRWSQTADGRWQRRWQPHRERARTLREGALVHESVYLRRESDPNYRPVNLREDARRVR
;
A
#
# COMPACT_ATOMS: atom_id res chain seq x y z
N MET A 1 -24.36 -25.44 3.14
CA MET A 1 -23.29 -24.47 3.48
C MET A 1 -23.64 -23.15 2.81
N SER A 2 -23.64 -22.03 3.52
CA SER A 2 -23.86 -20.72 2.88
C SER A 2 -22.73 -20.43 1.89
N GLU A 3 -23.04 -19.80 0.76
CA GLU A 3 -22.04 -19.39 -0.23
C GLU A 3 -21.00 -18.44 0.38
N ALA A 4 -19.73 -18.61 0.00
CA ALA A 4 -18.63 -17.79 0.47
C ALA A 4 -18.80 -16.33 0.00
N ARG A 5 -18.79 -15.37 0.94
CA ARG A 5 -18.97 -13.95 0.62
C ARG A 5 -17.62 -13.27 0.40
N ASN A 6 -17.65 -12.13 -0.26
CA ASN A 6 -16.50 -11.22 -0.33
C ASN A 6 -16.58 -10.20 0.81
N ILE A 7 -15.46 -9.93 1.47
CA ILE A 7 -15.32 -8.79 2.40
C ILE A 7 -14.22 -7.89 1.87
N VAL A 8 -14.58 -6.68 1.49
CA VAL A 8 -13.68 -5.70 0.86
C VAL A 8 -13.37 -4.57 1.84
N VAL A 9 -12.09 -4.43 2.19
CA VAL A 9 -11.58 -3.39 3.10
C VAL A 9 -10.73 -2.41 2.30
N CYS A 10 -11.13 -1.16 2.28
CA CYS A 10 -10.47 -0.07 1.56
C CYS A 10 -9.93 0.97 2.55
N LEU A 11 -8.60 1.06 2.70
CA LEU A 11 -7.95 2.05 3.57
C LEU A 11 -7.21 3.10 2.74
N ASP A 12 -7.65 4.35 2.80
CA ASP A 12 -7.11 5.39 1.93
C ASP A 12 -5.82 6.06 2.45
N GLY A 13 -5.06 6.67 1.54
CA GLY A 13 -3.94 7.54 1.82
C GLY A 13 -4.38 8.87 2.43
N THR A 14 -3.47 9.59 3.08
CA THR A 14 -3.81 10.72 3.97
C THR A 14 -4.17 12.00 3.25
N ASN A 15 -4.96 12.84 3.94
CA ASN A 15 -5.45 14.12 3.44
C ASN A 15 -6.40 13.99 2.24
N ASN A 16 -7.20 12.92 2.19
CA ASN A 16 -8.19 12.68 1.15
C ASN A 16 -9.59 12.72 1.75
N SER A 17 -10.33 13.79 1.47
CA SER A 17 -11.73 13.95 1.90
C SER A 17 -12.65 12.97 1.17
N PRO A 18 -13.61 12.32 1.86
CA PRO A 18 -14.60 11.44 1.23
C PRO A 18 -15.52 12.14 0.23
N ALA A 19 -15.59 13.47 0.20
CA ALA A 19 -16.48 14.16 -0.73
C ALA A 19 -16.03 14.00 -2.20
N ASP A 20 -14.71 13.93 -2.45
CA ASP A 20 -14.19 14.29 -3.78
C ASP A 20 -13.76 13.11 -4.67
N ALA A 21 -13.77 11.85 -4.21
CA ALA A 21 -13.33 10.67 -5.00
C ALA A 21 -12.01 10.86 -5.76
N ARG A 22 -11.02 11.44 -5.07
CA ARG A 22 -9.74 11.77 -5.69
C ARG A 22 -8.85 10.55 -5.85
N THR A 23 -8.87 9.62 -4.89
CA THR A 23 -7.98 8.45 -4.87
C THR A 23 -8.56 7.23 -5.56
N HIS A 24 -7.70 6.31 -5.96
CA HIS A 24 -8.13 5.02 -6.50
C HIS A 24 -8.79 4.13 -5.48
N VAL A 25 -8.42 4.21 -4.20
CA VAL A 25 -9.11 3.47 -3.14
C VAL A 25 -10.58 3.90 -3.09
N GLN A 26 -10.83 5.20 -3.11
CA GLN A 26 -12.20 5.72 -3.08
C GLN A 26 -12.94 5.46 -4.39
N ARG A 27 -12.30 5.64 -5.55
CA ARG A 27 -12.90 5.33 -6.85
C ARG A 27 -13.26 3.86 -6.92
N LEU A 28 -12.34 2.94 -6.61
CA LEU A 28 -12.61 1.50 -6.53
C LEU A 28 -13.79 1.21 -5.60
N TYR A 29 -13.83 1.79 -4.41
CA TYR A 29 -14.94 1.60 -3.47
C TYR A 29 -16.30 2.03 -4.04
N ARG A 30 -16.34 3.05 -4.90
CA ARG A 30 -17.56 3.45 -5.62
C ARG A 30 -17.92 2.48 -6.75
N LEU A 31 -16.93 1.84 -7.38
CA LEU A 31 -17.11 0.90 -8.49
C LEU A 31 -17.53 -0.51 -8.07
N ILE A 32 -17.29 -0.90 -6.82
CA ILE A 32 -17.62 -2.26 -6.34
C ILE A 32 -19.08 -2.38 -5.88
N GLU A 33 -19.65 -3.55 -6.14
CA GLU A 33 -20.99 -3.96 -5.67
C GLU A 33 -21.05 -3.93 -4.13
N LYS A 34 -22.18 -3.51 -3.57
CA LYS A 34 -22.45 -3.50 -2.13
C LYS A 34 -23.69 -4.34 -1.88
N SER A 35 -23.50 -5.55 -1.39
CA SER A 35 -24.58 -6.52 -1.23
C SER A 35 -24.31 -7.48 -0.06
N PRO A 36 -25.30 -8.27 0.38
CA PRO A 36 -25.06 -9.30 1.39
C PRO A 36 -23.98 -10.32 1.01
N SER A 37 -23.71 -10.51 -0.29
CA SER A 37 -22.62 -11.36 -0.81
C SER A 37 -21.28 -10.63 -0.97
N GLN A 38 -21.24 -9.30 -0.91
CA GLN A 38 -20.03 -8.49 -0.93
C GLN A 38 -20.10 -7.34 0.08
N LEU A 39 -19.62 -7.61 1.29
CA LEU A 39 -19.54 -6.62 2.36
C LEU A 39 -18.38 -5.66 2.10
N THR A 40 -18.57 -4.39 2.43
CA THR A 40 -17.59 -3.35 2.13
C THR A 40 -17.32 -2.48 3.35
N TYR A 41 -16.06 -2.15 3.58
CA TYR A 41 -15.60 -1.22 4.61
C TYR A 41 -14.66 -0.20 3.99
N TYR A 42 -14.94 1.08 4.20
CA TYR A 42 -14.07 2.17 3.76
C TYR A 42 -13.64 3.01 4.95
N GLN A 43 -12.34 3.30 5.01
CA GLN A 43 -11.78 4.24 5.97
C GLN A 43 -11.06 5.37 5.22
N PRO A 44 -11.44 6.64 5.46
CA PRO A 44 -10.70 7.77 4.92
C PRO A 44 -9.29 7.80 5.50
N GLY A 45 -8.34 8.36 4.76
CA GLY A 45 -6.95 8.35 5.20
C GLY A 45 -6.66 9.25 6.39
N VAL A 46 -5.48 9.05 6.97
CA VAL A 46 -4.97 9.78 8.16
C VAL A 46 -5.14 11.30 8.01
N GLY A 47 -5.63 11.96 9.06
CA GLY A 47 -5.76 13.42 9.13
C GLY A 47 -6.81 14.06 8.21
N THR A 48 -7.78 13.27 7.73
CA THR A 48 -8.94 13.76 6.95
C THR A 48 -10.02 14.38 7.83
N LEU A 49 -10.20 13.88 9.06
CA LEU A 49 -11.00 14.55 10.07
C LEU A 49 -10.15 15.66 10.67
N GLU A 50 -10.63 16.90 10.58
CA GLU A 50 -10.06 17.98 11.36
C GLU A 50 -10.18 17.60 12.84
N PRO A 51 -9.08 17.54 13.60
CA PRO A 51 -9.20 17.50 15.04
C PRO A 51 -9.96 18.76 15.45
N ILE A 52 -11.09 18.60 16.13
CA ILE A 52 -11.91 19.72 16.64
C ILE A 52 -10.97 20.71 17.33
N GLY A 53 -10.87 21.95 16.83
CA GLY A 53 -10.04 23.01 17.39
C GLY A 53 -8.66 23.26 16.74
N VAL A 54 -8.27 22.52 15.69
CA VAL A 54 -6.99 22.78 14.98
C VAL A 54 -7.20 23.72 13.79
N LEU A 55 -7.05 25.02 14.02
CA LEU A 55 -7.03 26.05 12.98
C LEU A 55 -5.64 26.16 12.33
N GLY A 56 -5.58 26.02 10.99
CA GLY A 56 -4.45 26.44 10.14
C GLY A 56 -3.56 25.32 9.55
N PRO A 57 -3.09 25.48 8.29
CA PRO A 57 -2.38 24.42 7.54
C PRO A 57 -1.01 24.03 8.11
N MET A 58 -0.35 24.92 8.84
CA MET A 58 0.99 24.69 9.40
C MET A 58 0.93 23.82 10.68
N ARG A 59 -0.01 24.09 11.58
CA ARG A 59 -0.26 23.27 12.79
C ARG A 59 -0.71 21.86 12.41
N ARG A 60 -1.56 21.73 11.39
CA ARG A 60 -1.98 20.44 10.82
C ARG A 60 -0.79 19.60 10.34
N ARG A 61 0.16 20.21 9.61
CA ARG A 61 1.37 19.51 9.14
C ARG A 61 2.26 19.07 10.30
N LEU A 62 2.41 19.90 11.34
CA LEU A 62 3.17 19.54 12.52
C LEU A 62 2.57 18.33 13.24
N LEU A 63 1.25 18.36 13.49
CA LEU A 63 0.52 17.24 14.10
C LEU A 63 0.62 15.97 13.25
N MET A 64 0.46 16.06 11.93
CA MET A 64 0.66 14.94 11.02
C MET A 64 2.09 14.37 11.06
N GLY A 65 3.09 15.23 11.25
CA GLY A 65 4.48 14.82 11.44
C GLY A 65 4.67 14.05 12.75
N LEU A 66 4.08 14.53 13.85
CA LEU A 66 4.07 13.86 15.15
C LEU A 66 3.33 12.52 15.10
N ASP A 67 2.18 12.46 14.42
CA ASP A 67 1.41 11.23 14.21
C ASP A 67 2.19 10.20 13.38
N SER A 68 2.86 10.66 12.31
CA SER A 68 3.71 9.78 11.48
C SER A 68 4.90 9.25 12.30
N ALA A 69 5.42 10.02 13.25
CA ALA A 69 6.49 9.59 14.14
C ALA A 69 6.01 8.56 15.18
N SER A 70 4.84 8.76 15.79
CA SER A 70 4.30 7.88 16.85
C SER A 70 3.65 6.61 16.29
N GLY A 71 3.09 6.68 15.08
CA GLY A 71 2.29 5.62 14.47
C GLY A 71 0.93 5.42 15.11
N TRP A 72 0.47 6.37 15.93
CA TRP A 72 -0.82 6.31 16.62
C TRP A 72 -1.99 6.18 15.65
N MET A 73 -2.00 6.95 14.56
CA MET A 73 -3.08 6.87 13.57
C MET A 73 -3.05 5.54 12.79
N LEU A 74 -1.86 4.98 12.51
CA LEU A 74 -1.75 3.66 11.90
C LEU A 74 -2.43 2.61 12.80
N GLN A 75 -2.10 2.60 14.09
CA GLN A 75 -2.74 1.70 15.06
C GLN A 75 -4.26 1.85 15.03
N ARG A 76 -4.77 3.08 15.13
CA ARG A 76 -6.22 3.34 15.12
C ARG A 76 -6.89 2.80 13.85
N HIS A 77 -6.31 3.03 12.69
CA HIS A 77 -6.86 2.57 11.41
C HIS A 77 -6.86 1.05 11.30
N VAL A 78 -5.73 0.41 11.62
CA VAL A 78 -5.59 -1.04 11.57
C VAL A 78 -6.51 -1.72 12.57
N CYS A 79 -6.58 -1.23 13.81
CA CYS A 79 -7.47 -1.80 14.83
C CYS A 79 -8.95 -1.67 14.45
N ALA A 80 -9.39 -0.53 13.91
CA ALA A 80 -10.78 -0.35 13.50
C ALA A 80 -11.17 -1.29 12.34
N ALA A 81 -10.28 -1.46 11.35
CA ALA A 81 -10.51 -2.41 10.26
C ALA A 81 -10.47 -3.87 10.75
N TYR A 82 -9.57 -4.19 11.68
CA TYR A 82 -9.46 -5.50 12.30
C TYR A 82 -10.71 -5.86 13.13
N GLU A 83 -11.24 -4.91 13.89
CA GLU A 83 -12.48 -5.03 14.66
C GLU A 83 -13.69 -5.28 13.74
N PHE A 84 -13.84 -4.48 12.67
CA PHE A 84 -14.86 -4.71 11.64
C PHE A 84 -14.76 -6.14 11.07
N LEU A 85 -13.55 -6.60 10.73
CA LEU A 85 -13.35 -7.96 10.22
C LEU A 85 -13.74 -9.01 11.28
N SER A 86 -13.43 -8.76 12.56
CA SER A 86 -13.76 -9.67 13.65
C SER A 86 -15.26 -9.90 13.76
N ASP A 87 -16.08 -8.87 13.53
CA ASP A 87 -17.53 -9.02 13.61
C ASP A 87 -18.14 -9.53 12.30
N ALA A 88 -17.59 -9.11 11.15
CA ALA A 88 -18.18 -9.41 9.85
C ALA A 88 -17.82 -10.80 9.28
N TYR A 89 -16.61 -11.29 9.58
CA TYR A 89 -16.06 -12.50 8.97
C TYR A 89 -16.78 -13.77 9.40
N ARG A 90 -17.16 -14.57 8.40
CA ARG A 90 -17.63 -15.95 8.54
C ARG A 90 -16.63 -16.89 7.88
N GLU A 91 -16.57 -18.12 8.37
CA GLU A 91 -15.69 -19.13 7.80
C GLU A 91 -16.00 -19.34 6.31
N GLY A 92 -14.96 -19.30 5.48
CA GLY A 92 -15.07 -19.38 4.02
C GLY A 92 -15.13 -18.03 3.30
N ASP A 93 -15.34 -16.91 3.98
CA ASP A 93 -15.34 -15.59 3.34
C ASP A 93 -13.97 -15.25 2.74
N ARG A 94 -13.98 -14.53 1.61
CA ARG A 94 -12.78 -14.08 0.89
C ARG A 94 -12.47 -12.62 1.24
N LEU A 95 -11.29 -12.37 1.80
CA LEU A 95 -10.84 -11.03 2.17
C LEU A 95 -10.10 -10.33 1.03
N TYR A 96 -10.60 -9.15 0.63
CA TYR A 96 -9.95 -8.25 -0.31
C TYR A 96 -9.50 -7.00 0.44
N LEU A 97 -8.20 -6.69 0.42
CA LEU A 97 -7.64 -5.53 1.10
C LEU A 97 -7.04 -4.57 0.07
N PHE A 98 -7.50 -3.32 0.06
CA PHE A 98 -7.05 -2.28 -0.85
C PHE A 98 -6.51 -1.07 -0.11
N GLY A 99 -5.39 -0.52 -0.58
CA GLY A 99 -4.87 0.72 -0.04
C GLY A 99 -3.94 1.48 -0.97
N PHE A 100 -3.85 2.79 -0.75
CA PHE A 100 -2.97 3.70 -1.47
C PHE A 100 -2.01 4.39 -0.49
N SER A 101 -0.74 4.54 -0.86
CA SER A 101 0.25 5.32 -0.11
C SER A 101 0.41 4.78 1.32
N ARG A 102 0.13 5.61 2.33
CA ARG A 102 0.09 5.20 3.74
C ARG A 102 -1.04 4.23 4.06
N GLY A 103 -2.17 4.30 3.36
CA GLY A 103 -3.26 3.32 3.44
C GLY A 103 -2.85 1.95 2.89
N ALA A 104 -2.02 1.92 1.84
CA ALA A 104 -1.40 0.69 1.33
C ALA A 104 -0.50 0.04 2.39
N TYR A 105 0.25 0.85 3.13
CA TYR A 105 1.02 0.33 4.28
C TYR A 105 0.10 -0.17 5.39
N SER A 106 -0.99 0.55 5.71
CA SER A 106 -1.98 0.11 6.71
C SER A 106 -2.59 -1.25 6.39
N VAL A 107 -3.00 -1.51 5.14
CA VAL A 107 -3.54 -2.84 4.78
C VAL A 107 -2.49 -3.95 4.83
N ARG A 108 -1.21 -3.64 4.57
CA ARG A 108 -0.10 -4.60 4.74
C ARG A 108 0.14 -4.92 6.22
N VAL A 109 0.02 -3.93 7.09
CA VAL A 109 0.11 -4.09 8.55
C VAL A 109 -1.10 -4.88 9.06
N LEU A 110 -2.30 -4.60 8.57
CA LEU A 110 -3.50 -5.39 8.85
C LEU A 110 -3.32 -6.85 8.44
N ALA A 111 -2.87 -7.12 7.21
CA ALA A 111 -2.57 -8.47 6.74
C ALA A 111 -1.51 -9.16 7.61
N GLY A 112 -0.48 -8.43 8.03
CA GLY A 112 0.56 -8.93 8.94
C GLY A 112 0.02 -9.27 10.33
N MET A 113 -0.89 -8.44 10.85
CA MET A 113 -1.60 -8.68 12.12
C MET A 113 -2.46 -9.94 12.01
N LEU A 114 -3.28 -10.09 10.97
CA LEU A 114 -4.08 -11.30 10.71
C LEU A 114 -3.21 -12.56 10.63
N ASN A 115 -2.08 -12.49 9.92
CA ASN A 115 -1.14 -13.60 9.85
C ASN A 115 -0.52 -13.93 11.22
N THR A 116 -0.19 -12.93 12.02
CA THR A 116 0.54 -13.11 13.29
C THR A 116 -0.38 -13.54 14.42
N VAL A 117 -1.41 -12.75 14.73
CA VAL A 117 -2.29 -12.96 15.89
C VAL A 117 -3.61 -13.65 15.54
N GLY A 118 -3.91 -13.86 14.25
CA GLY A 118 -5.19 -14.40 13.80
C GLY A 118 -6.26 -13.32 13.80
N LEU A 119 -7.51 -13.70 13.53
CA LEU A 119 -8.67 -12.82 13.65
C LEU A 119 -9.44 -13.17 14.92
N LEU A 120 -9.78 -12.20 15.76
CA LEU A 120 -10.54 -12.46 16.98
C LEU A 120 -11.91 -13.10 16.69
N GLN A 121 -12.46 -13.79 17.70
CA GLN A 121 -13.87 -14.19 17.67
C GLN A 121 -14.78 -12.94 17.70
N PRO A 122 -15.99 -13.00 17.13
CA PRO A 122 -16.90 -11.86 17.10
C PRO A 122 -17.22 -11.35 18.52
N GLY A 123 -17.37 -10.03 18.69
CA GLY A 123 -17.70 -9.42 19.98
C GLY A 123 -16.56 -9.26 20.99
N MET A 124 -15.33 -9.70 20.67
CA MET A 124 -14.14 -9.52 21.52
C MET A 124 -13.49 -8.14 21.35
N HIS A 125 -14.27 -7.06 21.42
CA HIS A 125 -13.81 -5.70 21.07
C HIS A 125 -12.67 -5.20 21.97
N GLU A 126 -12.78 -5.41 23.28
CA GLU A 126 -11.73 -5.06 24.26
C GLU A 126 -10.40 -5.79 24.01
N MET A 127 -10.46 -6.96 23.36
CA MET A 127 -9.27 -7.77 23.04
C MET A 127 -8.49 -7.23 21.83
N VAL A 128 -9.05 -6.31 21.05
CA VAL A 128 -8.38 -5.72 19.88
C VAL A 128 -7.11 -4.98 20.29
N ALA A 129 -7.13 -4.25 21.41
CA ALA A 129 -5.96 -3.56 21.93
C ALA A 129 -4.83 -4.56 22.30
N PHE A 130 -5.18 -5.67 22.93
CA PHE A 130 -4.22 -6.73 23.27
C PHE A 130 -3.69 -7.45 22.02
N ALA A 131 -4.55 -7.71 21.03
CA ALA A 131 -4.14 -8.28 19.75
C ALA A 131 -3.13 -7.36 19.04
N TRP A 132 -3.38 -6.05 19.02
CA TRP A 132 -2.45 -5.08 18.47
C TRP A 132 -1.13 -5.06 19.23
N GLN A 133 -1.15 -5.02 20.56
CA GLN A 133 0.07 -5.04 21.38
C GLN A 133 0.88 -6.32 21.12
N ALA A 134 0.22 -7.47 21.04
CA ALA A 134 0.85 -8.75 20.73
C ALA A 134 1.51 -8.74 19.34
N TYR A 135 0.87 -8.14 18.34
CA TYR A 135 1.45 -7.97 17.01
C TYR A 135 2.62 -6.98 16.99
N ALA A 136 2.43 -5.77 17.55
CA ALA A 136 3.39 -4.68 17.52
C ALA A 136 4.63 -4.94 18.39
N SER A 137 4.56 -5.86 19.35
CA SER A 137 5.67 -6.25 20.23
C SER A 137 6.57 -7.35 19.66
N MET A 138 6.41 -7.71 18.38
CA MET A 138 7.28 -8.70 17.75
C MET A 138 8.74 -8.22 17.80
N PRO A 139 9.66 -9.00 18.40
CA PRO A 139 11.06 -8.63 18.42
C PRO A 139 11.60 -8.51 16.99
N THR A 140 12.27 -7.40 16.68
CA THR A 140 12.86 -7.18 15.37
C THR A 140 13.81 -8.34 15.05
N PRO A 141 13.59 -9.10 13.95
CA PRO A 141 14.51 -10.16 13.57
C PRO A 141 15.88 -9.54 13.26
N PRO A 142 16.99 -10.24 13.55
CA PRO A 142 18.32 -9.75 13.18
C PRO A 142 18.37 -9.50 11.67
N ARG A 143 19.17 -8.51 11.26
CA ARG A 143 19.52 -8.36 9.84
C ARG A 143 20.10 -9.70 9.36
N ARG A 144 19.68 -10.15 8.16
CA ARG A 144 19.80 -11.51 7.56
C ARG A 144 21.16 -12.22 7.64
N THR A 145 22.19 -11.64 8.26
CA THR A 145 23.57 -12.11 8.26
C THR A 145 24.14 -12.44 9.64
N ALA A 146 23.38 -12.31 10.73
CA ALA A 146 23.85 -12.69 12.07
C ALA A 146 22.85 -13.60 12.78
N THR A 147 23.34 -14.76 13.25
CA THR A 147 22.60 -15.57 14.23
C THR A 147 22.29 -14.68 15.44
N PRO A 148 21.01 -14.53 15.83
CA PRO A 148 20.66 -13.64 16.94
C PRO A 148 21.32 -14.14 18.23
N PRO A 149 21.75 -13.26 19.15
CA PRO A 149 22.29 -13.67 20.44
C PRO A 149 21.32 -14.59 21.20
N PRO A 150 21.79 -15.48 22.07
CA PRO A 150 20.94 -16.44 22.80
C PRO A 150 19.75 -15.80 23.53
N ARG A 151 19.95 -14.62 24.16
CA ARG A 151 18.87 -13.86 24.81
C ARG A 151 17.76 -13.45 23.84
N GLN A 152 18.12 -13.03 22.63
CA GLN A 152 17.15 -12.64 21.61
C GLN A 152 16.44 -13.86 21.00
N GLN A 153 17.14 -14.99 20.84
CA GLN A 153 16.51 -16.26 20.46
C GLN A 153 15.47 -16.69 21.49
N GLN A 154 15.78 -16.59 22.78
CA GLN A 154 14.86 -16.89 23.86
C GLN A 154 13.64 -15.97 23.84
N ALA A 155 13.84 -14.66 23.71
CA ALA A 155 12.75 -13.68 23.60
C ALA A 155 11.81 -13.97 22.41
N LEU A 156 12.35 -14.39 21.26
CA LEU A 156 11.58 -14.82 20.11
C LEU A 156 10.78 -16.10 20.40
N ARG A 157 11.39 -17.10 21.05
CA ARG A 157 10.71 -18.35 21.44
C ARG A 157 9.54 -18.07 22.38
N ASP A 158 9.75 -17.24 23.39
CA ASP A 158 8.71 -16.87 24.37
C ASP A 158 7.60 -16.04 23.73
N TYR A 159 7.96 -15.11 22.83
CA TYR A 159 7.01 -14.38 22.01
C TYR A 159 6.09 -15.33 21.22
N PHE A 160 6.67 -16.22 20.41
CA PHE A 160 5.86 -17.15 19.61
C PHE A 160 5.06 -18.14 20.46
N ARG A 161 5.54 -18.51 21.65
CA ARG A 161 4.75 -19.31 22.60
C ARG A 161 3.48 -18.57 23.03
N ARG A 162 3.61 -17.30 23.41
CA ARG A 162 2.45 -16.44 23.78
C ARG A 162 1.50 -16.24 22.61
N ILE A 163 2.01 -15.94 21.41
CA ILE A 163 1.18 -15.77 20.21
C ILE A 163 0.41 -17.05 19.88
N ARG A 164 1.04 -18.24 19.96
CA ARG A 164 0.34 -19.50 19.74
C ARG A 164 -0.78 -19.73 20.76
N SER A 165 -0.54 -19.42 22.03
CA SER A 165 -1.56 -19.52 23.08
C SER A 165 -2.71 -18.55 22.82
N PHE A 166 -2.40 -17.28 22.52
CA PHE A 166 -3.39 -16.25 22.22
C PHE A 166 -4.29 -16.66 21.06
N ARG A 167 -3.68 -17.11 19.95
CA ARG A 167 -4.41 -17.58 18.77
C ARG A 167 -5.34 -18.73 19.10
N LYS A 168 -4.84 -19.72 19.86
CA LYS A 168 -5.62 -20.91 20.22
C LYS A 168 -6.86 -20.55 21.06
N SER A 169 -6.74 -19.58 21.96
CA SER A 169 -7.82 -19.22 22.88
C SER A 169 -8.82 -18.24 22.29
N TYR A 170 -8.37 -17.26 21.48
CA TYR A 170 -9.19 -16.09 21.14
C TYR A 170 -9.39 -15.87 19.65
N SER A 171 -8.69 -16.61 18.78
CA SER A 171 -8.62 -16.27 17.35
C SER A 171 -8.93 -17.43 16.44
N ARG A 172 -9.45 -17.10 15.26
CA ARG A 172 -9.61 -17.99 14.12
C ARG A 172 -8.57 -17.68 13.05
N ARG A 173 -8.30 -18.69 12.21
CA ARG A 173 -7.41 -18.56 11.07
C ARG A 173 -8.17 -17.88 9.94
N VAL A 174 -7.51 -16.92 9.29
CA VAL A 174 -8.02 -16.26 8.10
C VAL A 174 -6.86 -16.00 7.15
N SER A 175 -7.12 -16.15 5.86
CA SER A 175 -6.22 -15.78 4.78
C SER A 175 -6.75 -14.55 4.05
N VAL A 176 -5.82 -13.79 3.48
CA VAL A 176 -6.15 -12.67 2.60
C VAL A 176 -6.19 -13.22 1.17
N HIS A 177 -7.35 -13.14 0.54
CA HIS A 177 -7.54 -13.62 -0.83
C HIS A 177 -6.84 -12.72 -1.84
N PHE A 178 -6.99 -11.39 -1.67
CA PHE A 178 -6.42 -10.41 -2.58
C PHE A 178 -5.90 -9.17 -1.82
N LEU A 179 -4.67 -8.75 -2.12
CA LEU A 179 -4.05 -7.55 -1.59
C LEU A 179 -3.69 -6.59 -2.75
N GLY A 180 -4.51 -5.54 -2.93
CA GLY A 180 -4.34 -4.51 -3.95
C GLY A 180 -3.70 -3.24 -3.41
N LEU A 181 -2.56 -2.86 -3.95
CA LEU A 181 -1.74 -1.77 -3.43
C LEU A 181 -1.44 -0.76 -4.52
N TRP A 182 -1.67 0.52 -4.26
CA TRP A 182 -1.12 1.61 -5.07
C TRP A 182 0.01 2.30 -4.30
N ASP A 183 1.18 2.31 -4.92
CA ASP A 183 2.39 3.04 -4.55
C ASP A 183 2.66 3.13 -3.04
N THR A 184 2.93 1.99 -2.41
CA THR A 184 3.08 1.92 -0.94
C THR A 184 4.24 2.78 -0.45
N VAL A 185 3.95 3.68 0.49
CA VAL A 185 4.94 4.48 1.24
C VAL A 185 4.79 4.19 2.73
N SER A 186 5.91 3.98 3.43
CA SER A 186 5.89 3.73 4.88
C SER A 186 5.20 4.87 5.62
N SER A 187 4.24 4.54 6.48
CA SER A 187 3.43 5.52 7.22
C SER A 187 3.93 5.84 8.62
N VAL A 188 5.01 5.18 9.05
CA VAL A 188 5.43 5.16 10.45
C VAL A 188 6.93 5.23 10.67
N GLY A 189 7.28 5.97 11.72
CA GLY A 189 8.65 6.22 12.14
C GLY A 189 9.26 7.41 11.42
N LEU A 190 10.26 7.99 12.07
CA LEU A 190 11.05 9.04 11.47
C LEU A 190 11.98 8.41 10.42
N PRO A 191 12.36 9.09 9.32
CA PRO A 191 13.30 8.54 8.35
C PRO A 191 14.61 7.99 8.97
N TRP A 192 15.01 8.50 10.14
CA TRP A 192 16.16 8.04 10.92
C TRP A 192 15.87 6.93 11.95
N LEU A 193 14.61 6.70 12.31
CA LEU A 193 14.13 5.59 13.15
C LEU A 193 12.85 4.99 12.53
N PRO A 194 12.97 4.20 11.45
CA PRO A 194 11.81 3.57 10.84
C PRO A 194 11.21 2.55 11.79
N ARG A 195 9.89 2.58 11.97
CA ARG A 195 9.16 1.53 12.69
C ARG A 195 8.78 0.46 11.68
N VAL A 196 9.23 -0.77 11.90
CA VAL A 196 8.97 -1.89 10.98
C VAL A 196 8.03 -2.87 11.66
N TYR A 197 6.93 -3.17 10.98
CA TYR A 197 6.03 -4.24 11.38
C TYR A 197 6.30 -5.51 10.59
N SER A 198 6.11 -6.66 11.24
CA SER A 198 6.33 -7.97 10.63
C SER A 198 5.30 -8.28 9.56
N HIS A 199 5.71 -9.14 8.63
CA HIS A 199 4.87 -9.62 7.53
C HIS A 199 4.29 -8.52 6.61
N THR A 200 4.88 -7.33 6.62
CA THR A 200 4.45 -6.24 5.73
C THR A 200 4.97 -6.42 4.31
N ALA A 201 6.14 -7.06 4.10
CA ALA A 201 6.71 -7.29 2.75
C ALA A 201 6.80 -8.77 2.33
N SER A 202 6.53 -9.70 3.24
CA SER A 202 6.44 -11.13 2.96
C SER A 202 5.43 -11.75 3.90
N ASN A 203 4.29 -12.15 3.37
CA ASN A 203 3.20 -12.68 4.15
C ASN A 203 2.64 -13.96 3.51
N PRO A 204 2.81 -15.14 4.13
CA PRO A 204 2.32 -16.39 3.59
C PRO A 204 0.79 -16.53 3.66
N SER A 205 0.09 -15.70 4.45
CA SER A 205 -1.38 -15.75 4.52
C SER A 205 -2.06 -15.01 3.37
N VAL A 206 -1.31 -14.36 2.48
CA VAL A 206 -1.87 -13.61 1.34
C VAL A 206 -1.74 -14.47 0.08
N ALA A 207 -2.85 -14.75 -0.60
CA ALA A 207 -2.83 -15.58 -1.80
C ALA A 207 -2.39 -14.79 -3.04
N THR A 208 -3.02 -13.63 -3.28
CA THR A 208 -2.75 -12.79 -4.45
C THR A 208 -2.32 -11.39 -4.03
N VAL A 209 -1.22 -10.89 -4.60
CA VAL A 209 -0.70 -9.53 -4.39
C VAL A 209 -0.62 -8.82 -5.75
N ARG A 210 -1.22 -7.63 -5.81
CA ARG A 210 -1.12 -6.71 -6.94
C ARG A 210 -0.66 -5.36 -6.43
N GLN A 211 0.47 -4.88 -6.94
CA GLN A 211 1.04 -3.62 -6.51
C GLN A 211 1.38 -2.76 -7.73
N ALA A 212 0.68 -1.63 -7.87
CA ALA A 212 0.97 -0.61 -8.86
C ALA A 212 2.03 0.36 -8.33
N MET A 213 3.09 0.60 -9.09
CA MET A 213 4.26 1.40 -8.69
C MET A 213 4.42 2.63 -9.58
N ALA A 214 4.68 3.79 -8.98
CA ALA A 214 5.01 5.02 -9.72
C ALA A 214 6.46 5.00 -10.21
N LEU A 215 6.66 4.99 -11.54
CA LEU A 215 7.98 5.00 -12.18
C LEU A 215 8.67 6.36 -12.05
N ASP A 216 7.91 7.44 -12.19
CA ASP A 216 8.43 8.81 -12.32
C ASP A 216 8.43 9.59 -10.99
N GLU A 217 8.13 8.93 -9.87
CA GLU A 217 8.20 9.53 -8.54
C GLU A 217 9.66 9.69 -8.07
N ARG A 218 10.02 10.92 -7.68
CA ARG A 218 11.41 11.35 -7.40
C ARG A 218 11.60 11.97 -6.02
N ARG A 219 10.54 12.10 -5.21
CA ARG A 219 10.64 12.66 -3.86
C ARG A 219 11.25 11.66 -2.90
N GLY A 220 12.28 12.09 -2.16
CA GLY A 220 13.04 11.26 -1.25
C GLY A 220 12.25 10.69 -0.08
N ASN A 221 11.14 11.34 0.28
CA ASN A 221 10.22 10.87 1.32
C ASN A 221 9.21 9.82 0.81
N PHE A 222 9.15 9.57 -0.50
CA PHE A 222 8.24 8.61 -1.14
C PHE A 222 9.01 7.37 -1.60
N VAL A 223 9.77 6.79 -0.68
CA VAL A 223 10.58 5.59 -0.93
C VAL A 223 9.66 4.42 -1.20
N GLN A 224 9.87 3.77 -2.34
CA GLN A 224 9.18 2.55 -2.74
C GLN A 224 9.27 1.45 -1.67
N ASN A 225 8.12 0.88 -1.30
CA ASN A 225 8.06 -0.28 -0.43
C ASN A 225 7.65 -1.51 -1.25
N LEU A 226 8.64 -2.25 -1.74
CA LEU A 226 8.43 -3.42 -2.59
C LEU A 226 8.06 -4.68 -1.77
N TRP A 227 7.39 -5.62 -2.41
CA TRP A 227 7.16 -6.97 -1.89
C TRP A 227 8.46 -7.79 -1.90
N THR A 228 8.49 -8.94 -1.24
CA THR A 228 9.66 -9.82 -1.20
C THR A 228 10.04 -10.33 -2.60
N ARG A 229 11.35 -10.49 -2.85
CA ARG A 229 11.87 -11.09 -4.10
C ARG A 229 11.59 -12.59 -4.19
N THR A 230 11.43 -13.23 -3.04
CA THR A 230 11.19 -14.65 -2.92
C THR A 230 9.84 -14.82 -2.22
N PRO A 231 8.72 -14.72 -2.96
CA PRO A 231 7.41 -14.94 -2.39
C PRO A 231 7.30 -16.38 -1.87
N PRO A 232 6.48 -16.64 -0.83
CA PRO A 232 6.15 -18.00 -0.40
C PRO A 232 5.58 -18.83 -1.56
N PRO A 233 5.79 -20.17 -1.57
CA PRO A 233 5.24 -21.04 -2.60
C PRO A 233 3.72 -20.88 -2.76
N GLY A 234 3.24 -20.84 -4.01
CA GLY A 234 1.82 -20.70 -4.33
C GLY A 234 1.25 -19.28 -4.21
N GLN A 235 2.03 -18.28 -3.82
CA GLN A 235 1.60 -16.88 -3.81
C GLN A 235 1.77 -16.24 -5.20
N ASP A 236 0.69 -15.68 -5.74
CA ASP A 236 0.71 -14.92 -7.00
C ASP A 236 1.00 -13.44 -6.72
N VAL A 237 2.18 -12.96 -7.11
CA VAL A 237 2.63 -11.57 -6.90
C VAL A 237 2.92 -10.89 -8.22
N ARG A 238 2.29 -9.72 -8.45
CA ARG A 238 2.66 -8.80 -9.53
C ARG A 238 2.93 -7.40 -8.99
N GLU A 239 4.16 -6.94 -9.16
CA GLU A 239 4.56 -5.54 -8.93
C GLU A 239 4.76 -4.87 -10.30
N VAL A 240 3.79 -4.06 -10.73
CA VAL A 240 3.76 -3.45 -12.06
C VAL A 240 4.03 -1.96 -11.99
N TRP A 241 4.97 -1.48 -12.79
CA TRP A 241 5.38 -0.08 -12.85
C TRP A 241 4.61 0.68 -13.93
N PHE A 242 4.09 1.86 -13.57
CA PHE A 242 3.30 2.74 -14.42
C PHE A 242 3.97 4.11 -14.55
N ALA A 243 3.73 4.80 -15.67
CA ALA A 243 4.17 6.17 -15.87
C ALA A 243 3.44 7.13 -14.93
N GLY A 244 4.11 8.22 -14.55
CA GLY A 244 3.63 9.24 -13.64
C GLY A 244 4.16 9.13 -12.21
N GLY A 245 3.85 10.15 -11.42
CA GLY A 245 4.23 10.25 -10.00
C GLY A 245 3.27 9.50 -9.07
N HIS A 246 3.46 9.68 -7.76
CA HIS A 246 2.64 9.01 -6.73
C HIS A 246 1.13 9.20 -6.93
N GLY A 247 0.68 10.42 -7.25
CA GLY A 247 -0.73 10.73 -7.47
C GLY A 247 -1.25 10.30 -8.84
N ASP A 248 -0.37 10.14 -9.83
CA ASP A 248 -0.75 9.60 -11.14
C ASP A 248 -0.98 8.08 -11.04
N VAL A 249 -0.34 7.40 -10.08
CA VAL A 249 -0.55 5.95 -9.88
C VAL A 249 -1.64 5.62 -8.86
N GLY A 250 -1.83 6.42 -7.82
CA GLY A 250 -2.85 6.16 -6.80
C GLY A 250 -4.05 7.08 -6.81
N GLY A 251 -4.10 8.03 -7.75
CA GLY A 251 -5.04 9.14 -7.74
C GLY A 251 -4.68 10.21 -6.70
N GLY A 252 -5.56 11.19 -6.54
CA GLY A 252 -5.42 12.28 -5.58
C GLY A 252 -5.50 13.67 -6.19
N TYR A 253 -5.33 13.79 -7.52
CA TYR A 253 -5.45 15.07 -8.20
C TYR A 253 -6.93 15.50 -8.37
N PRO A 254 -7.21 16.82 -8.31
CA PRO A 254 -8.54 17.36 -8.51
C PRO A 254 -9.16 16.90 -9.82
N SER A 255 -10.50 16.80 -9.83
CA SER A 255 -11.23 16.36 -11.01
C SER A 255 -11.24 17.44 -12.08
N GLY A 256 -10.85 17.10 -13.32
CA GLY A 256 -10.99 17.98 -14.48
C GLY A 256 -9.91 17.74 -15.54
N GLY A 257 -10.31 17.61 -16.80
CA GLY A 257 -9.39 17.54 -17.93
C GLY A 257 -8.70 16.18 -18.16
N ARG A 258 -7.77 16.17 -19.12
CA ARG A 258 -7.06 14.96 -19.56
C ARG A 258 -6.06 14.43 -18.54
N GLU A 259 -5.66 15.22 -17.56
CA GLU A 259 -4.64 14.85 -16.56
C GLU A 259 -5.05 13.65 -15.69
N LEU A 260 -6.36 13.37 -15.59
CA LEU A 260 -6.87 12.18 -14.92
C LEU A 260 -6.75 10.91 -15.76
N GLU A 261 -6.65 11.02 -17.09
CA GLU A 261 -6.63 9.87 -17.99
C GLU A 261 -5.42 8.98 -17.69
N LEU A 262 -4.25 9.57 -17.44
CA LEU A 262 -3.05 8.81 -17.05
C LEU A 262 -3.32 7.93 -15.82
N ALA A 263 -3.94 8.53 -14.79
CA ALA A 263 -4.29 7.84 -13.55
C ALA A 263 -5.42 6.81 -13.70
N ARG A 264 -6.16 6.77 -14.80
CA ARG A 264 -7.18 5.72 -14.98
C ARG A 264 -6.57 4.39 -15.39
N ILE A 265 -5.36 4.36 -15.93
CA ILE A 265 -4.69 3.11 -16.34
C ILE A 265 -4.41 2.21 -15.12
N PRO A 266 -3.75 2.67 -14.04
CA PRO A 266 -3.47 1.82 -12.88
C PRO A 266 -4.73 1.41 -12.10
N LEU A 267 -5.79 2.23 -12.13
CA LEU A 267 -7.10 1.88 -11.57
C LEU A 267 -7.77 0.76 -12.39
N ALA A 268 -7.80 0.89 -13.72
CA ALA A 268 -8.37 -0.12 -14.60
C ALA A 268 -7.63 -1.45 -14.47
N TRP A 269 -6.29 -1.41 -14.40
CA TRP A 269 -5.46 -2.60 -14.23
C TRP A 269 -5.78 -3.30 -12.90
N MET A 270 -5.81 -2.56 -11.78
CA MET A 270 -6.11 -3.14 -10.47
C MET A 270 -7.51 -3.75 -10.43
N LEU A 271 -8.50 -3.06 -11.01
CA LEU A 271 -9.87 -3.53 -11.04
C LEU A 271 -9.99 -4.82 -11.86
N ARG A 272 -9.37 -4.89 -13.05
CA ARG A 272 -9.32 -6.10 -13.89
C ARG A 272 -8.69 -7.27 -13.15
N GLU A 273 -7.57 -7.06 -12.47
CA GLU A 273 -6.90 -8.12 -11.70
C GLU A 273 -7.75 -8.59 -10.50
N ALA A 274 -8.48 -7.67 -9.85
CA ALA A 274 -9.34 -8.01 -8.74
C ALA A 274 -10.63 -8.73 -9.19
N GLU A 275 -11.22 -8.32 -10.31
CA GLU A 275 -12.37 -8.98 -10.95
C GLU A 275 -12.00 -10.40 -11.40
N ALA A 276 -10.81 -10.58 -11.99
CA ALA A 276 -10.27 -11.90 -12.32
C ALA A 276 -10.10 -12.79 -11.05
N ALA A 277 -9.88 -12.18 -9.89
CA ALA A 277 -9.86 -12.86 -8.60
C ALA A 277 -11.24 -12.98 -7.92
N GLY A 278 -12.33 -12.61 -8.58
CA GLY A 278 -13.71 -12.77 -8.10
C GLY A 278 -14.30 -11.59 -7.32
N LEU A 279 -13.68 -10.41 -7.36
CA LEU A 279 -14.29 -9.15 -6.89
C LEU A 279 -15.47 -8.79 -7.80
N ARG A 280 -16.59 -8.37 -7.22
CA ARG A 280 -17.79 -7.97 -8.00
C ARG A 280 -17.83 -6.46 -8.17
N SER A 281 -17.93 -5.99 -9.41
CA SER A 281 -18.14 -4.58 -9.74
C SER A 281 -19.62 -4.28 -9.99
N GLU A 282 -20.03 -3.04 -9.74
CA GLU A 282 -21.35 -2.52 -10.08
C GLU A 282 -21.34 -2.12 -11.57
N PRO A 283 -22.08 -2.81 -12.46
CA PRO A 283 -21.95 -2.63 -13.91
C PRO A 283 -22.18 -1.19 -14.37
N ARG A 284 -23.17 -0.49 -13.80
CA ARG A 284 -23.45 0.92 -14.16
C ARG A 284 -22.30 1.83 -13.75
N ALA A 285 -21.85 1.71 -12.50
CA ALA A 285 -20.72 2.50 -12.00
C ALA A 285 -19.43 2.21 -12.80
N ARG A 286 -19.21 0.96 -13.21
CA ARG A 286 -18.08 0.53 -14.03
C ARG A 286 -18.09 1.15 -15.42
N ALA A 287 -19.26 1.25 -16.05
CA ALA A 287 -19.45 1.89 -17.35
C ALA A 287 -19.24 3.41 -17.26
N ASP A 288 -19.81 4.05 -16.25
CA ASP A 288 -19.74 5.51 -16.05
C ASP A 288 -18.36 6.00 -15.57
N ALA A 289 -17.49 5.09 -15.14
CA ALA A 289 -16.16 5.40 -14.60
C ALA A 289 -15.21 6.03 -15.64
N GLY A 290 -15.48 5.81 -16.94
CA GLY A 290 -14.61 6.26 -18.04
C GLY A 290 -13.20 5.66 -17.98
N LEU A 291 -13.06 4.44 -17.48
CA LEU A 291 -11.81 3.70 -17.47
C LEU A 291 -11.42 3.27 -18.89
N PRO A 292 -10.12 3.27 -19.24
CA PRO A 292 -9.68 2.81 -20.55
C PRO A 292 -9.97 1.32 -20.71
N ASP A 293 -10.29 0.91 -21.93
CA ASP A 293 -10.03 -0.45 -22.36
C ASP A 293 -8.52 -0.62 -22.48
N LEU A 294 -7.97 -1.58 -21.73
CA LEU A 294 -6.53 -1.84 -21.68
C LEU A 294 -6.05 -2.69 -22.85
N ASP A 295 -6.96 -3.37 -23.55
CA ASP A 295 -6.65 -4.22 -24.70
C ASP A 295 -6.73 -3.43 -26.02
N ASP A 296 -7.50 -2.32 -26.04
CA ASP A 296 -7.53 -1.38 -27.17
C ASP A 296 -6.30 -0.47 -27.20
N HIS A 297 -5.49 -0.63 -28.26
CA HIS A 297 -4.22 0.07 -28.41
C HIS A 297 -4.38 1.60 -28.52
N GLU A 298 -5.41 2.09 -29.24
CA GLU A 298 -5.60 3.54 -29.40
C GLU A 298 -6.06 4.21 -28.11
N THR A 299 -7.02 3.60 -27.41
CA THR A 299 -7.46 4.06 -26.09
C THR A 299 -6.31 4.07 -25.10
N LEU A 300 -5.55 2.98 -25.02
CA LEU A 300 -4.40 2.90 -24.12
C LEU A 300 -3.34 3.95 -24.47
N ARG A 301 -3.04 4.15 -25.76
CA ARG A 301 -2.07 5.17 -26.22
C ARG A 301 -2.54 6.59 -25.86
N ARG A 302 -3.81 6.91 -26.06
CA ARG A 302 -4.40 8.22 -25.68
C ARG A 302 -4.20 8.50 -24.19
N PHE A 303 -4.53 7.53 -23.34
CA PHE A 303 -4.42 7.67 -21.88
C PHE A 303 -2.95 7.71 -21.45
N ALA A 304 -2.08 6.93 -22.09
CA ALA A 304 -0.64 6.92 -21.81
C ALA A 304 0.04 8.27 -22.11
N LEU A 305 -0.50 9.04 -23.07
CA LEU A 305 0.00 10.36 -23.48
C LEU A 305 -0.62 11.52 -22.70
N ALA A 306 -1.55 11.26 -21.79
CA ALA A 306 -2.11 12.31 -20.95
C ALA A 306 -1.04 13.03 -20.11
N PRO A 307 -1.26 14.30 -19.72
CA PRO A 307 -0.29 15.04 -18.92
C PRO A 307 0.04 14.32 -17.61
N ARG A 308 1.30 14.40 -17.18
CA ARG A 308 1.79 13.86 -15.90
C ARG A 308 1.97 14.98 -14.89
N HIS A 309 1.83 14.65 -13.61
CA HIS A 309 2.08 15.62 -12.55
C HIS A 309 3.51 15.49 -12.02
N ASP A 310 4.24 16.60 -11.99
CA ASP A 310 5.61 16.65 -11.47
C ASP A 310 5.66 17.40 -10.14
N GLU A 311 5.32 16.72 -9.04
CA GLU A 311 5.21 17.34 -7.73
C GLU A 311 6.55 17.88 -7.19
N ILE A 312 7.69 17.36 -7.65
CA ILE A 312 9.02 17.82 -7.20
C ILE A 312 9.23 19.32 -7.48
N ARG A 313 8.54 19.86 -8.49
CA ARG A 313 8.64 21.28 -8.88
C ARG A 313 8.02 22.24 -7.86
N ARG A 314 7.24 21.74 -6.88
CA ARG A 314 6.73 22.57 -5.80
C ARG A 314 7.87 22.91 -4.84
N TRP A 315 8.03 24.19 -4.51
CA TRP A 315 9.19 24.71 -3.75
C TRP A 315 9.47 23.99 -2.42
N LEU A 316 8.43 23.55 -1.70
CA LEU A 316 8.59 22.79 -0.45
C LEU A 316 9.30 21.46 -0.67
N TRP A 317 9.00 20.76 -1.77
CA TRP A 317 9.66 19.50 -2.10
C TRP A 317 11.11 19.75 -2.50
N GLN A 318 11.39 20.77 -3.32
CA GLN A 318 12.77 21.17 -3.65
C GLN A 318 13.60 21.51 -2.41
N LEU A 319 13.01 22.16 -1.40
CA LEU A 319 13.68 22.41 -0.13
C LEU A 319 13.95 21.09 0.61
N SER A 320 12.96 20.21 0.70
CA SER A 320 13.10 18.91 1.38
C SER A 320 14.17 18.01 0.74
N GLU A 321 14.36 18.11 -0.58
CA GLU A 321 15.36 17.35 -1.33
C GLU A 321 16.80 17.76 -1.01
N ARG A 322 17.00 19.01 -0.58
CA ARG A 322 18.30 19.56 -0.16
C ARG A 322 18.65 19.15 1.28
N LEU A 323 17.65 18.79 2.09
CA LEU A 323 17.88 18.34 3.45
C LEU A 323 18.50 16.93 3.44
N PRO A 324 19.60 16.71 4.19
CA PRO A 324 20.19 15.38 4.32
C PRO A 324 19.22 14.43 5.02
N ILE A 325 18.90 13.30 4.38
CA ILE A 325 18.11 12.22 4.98
C ILE A 325 19.04 11.02 5.20
N PRO A 326 19.02 10.36 6.36
CA PRO A 326 19.88 9.22 6.60
C PRO A 326 19.43 8.05 5.74
N ARG A 327 20.38 7.45 5.03
CA ARG A 327 20.20 6.25 4.22
C ARG A 327 21.09 5.15 4.75
N TRP A 328 20.51 3.97 4.87
CA TRP A 328 21.26 2.76 5.15
C TRP A 328 21.82 2.22 3.83
N SER A 329 23.13 2.06 3.76
CA SER A 329 23.83 1.39 2.66
C SER A 329 24.70 0.29 3.23
N GLN A 330 24.76 -0.84 2.54
CA GLN A 330 25.71 -1.88 2.87
C GLN A 330 27.05 -1.56 2.18
N THR A 331 28.15 -1.56 2.93
CA THR A 331 29.49 -1.43 2.36
C THR A 331 29.92 -2.74 1.71
N ALA A 332 30.99 -2.69 0.90
CA ALA A 332 31.58 -3.87 0.26
C ALA A 332 31.89 -4.99 1.29
N ASP A 333 32.30 -4.61 2.50
CA ASP A 333 32.58 -5.53 3.62
C ASP A 333 31.32 -6.08 4.32
N GLY A 334 30.14 -5.89 3.74
CA GLY A 334 28.87 -6.37 4.28
C GLY A 334 28.33 -5.59 5.49
N ARG A 335 29.07 -4.57 5.98
CA ARG A 335 28.65 -3.73 7.12
C ARG A 335 27.60 -2.72 6.69
N TRP A 336 26.56 -2.56 7.50
CA TRP A 336 25.55 -1.52 7.26
C TRP A 336 26.01 -0.19 7.84
N GLN A 337 26.19 0.81 6.98
CA GLN A 337 26.50 2.18 7.40
C GLN A 337 25.30 3.09 7.17
N ARG A 338 25.13 4.07 8.07
CA ARG A 338 24.13 5.14 7.93
C ARG A 338 24.83 6.38 7.37
N ARG A 339 24.50 6.75 6.13
CA ARG A 339 25.04 7.94 5.46
C ARG A 339 23.98 9.02 5.36
N TRP A 340 24.32 10.25 5.72
CA TRP A 340 23.45 11.41 5.55
C TRP A 340 23.78 12.07 4.23
N GLN A 341 22.81 12.10 3.32
CA GLN A 341 23.01 12.73 2.02
C GLN A 341 21.69 13.34 1.52
N PRO A 342 21.74 14.48 0.80
CA PRO A 342 20.58 15.00 0.08
C PRO A 342 20.08 13.99 -0.95
N HIS A 343 18.76 13.93 -1.17
CA HIS A 343 18.17 12.97 -2.10
C HIS A 343 18.35 13.38 -3.57
N ARG A 344 18.28 14.68 -3.88
CA ARG A 344 18.54 15.27 -5.21
C ARG A 344 17.68 14.66 -6.32
N GLU A 345 16.39 14.49 -6.07
CA GLU A 345 15.41 14.02 -7.08
C GLU A 345 15.78 12.68 -7.73
N ARG A 346 16.49 11.81 -7.01
CA ARG A 346 16.95 10.54 -7.57
C ARG A 346 15.75 9.69 -7.99
N ALA A 347 15.84 9.15 -9.21
CA ALA A 347 14.85 8.22 -9.71
C ALA A 347 14.79 6.94 -8.85
N ARG A 348 13.62 6.33 -8.83
CA ARG A 348 13.38 5.04 -8.17
C ARG A 348 14.18 3.93 -8.81
N THR A 349 14.54 2.91 -8.03
CA THR A 349 15.35 1.79 -8.52
C THR A 349 14.47 0.61 -8.89
N LEU A 350 14.49 0.21 -10.17
CA LEU A 350 13.79 -1.00 -10.62
C LEU A 350 14.63 -2.24 -10.31
N ARG A 351 13.95 -3.34 -9.98
CA ARG A 351 14.58 -4.66 -9.85
C ARG A 351 14.84 -5.26 -11.22
N GLU A 352 15.78 -6.17 -11.28
CA GLU A 352 15.99 -7.04 -12.46
C GLU A 352 14.68 -7.75 -12.82
N GLY A 353 14.33 -7.79 -14.10
CA GLY A 353 13.09 -8.44 -14.58
C GLY A 353 11.79 -7.81 -14.06
N ALA A 354 11.81 -6.55 -13.59
CA ALA A 354 10.63 -5.83 -13.13
C ALA A 354 9.55 -5.75 -14.22
N LEU A 355 8.28 -5.85 -13.81
CA LEU A 355 7.15 -5.76 -14.73
C LEU A 355 6.83 -4.28 -14.98
N VAL A 356 6.81 -3.85 -16.23
CA VAL A 356 6.50 -2.48 -16.61
C VAL A 356 5.30 -2.50 -17.54
N HIS A 357 4.29 -1.70 -17.21
CA HIS A 357 3.06 -1.66 -17.99
C HIS A 357 3.30 -1.09 -19.38
N GLU A 358 2.60 -1.62 -20.39
CA GLU A 358 2.69 -1.24 -21.79
C GLU A 358 2.55 0.27 -22.03
N SER A 359 1.70 0.94 -21.25
CA SER A 359 1.51 2.39 -21.32
C SER A 359 2.81 3.19 -21.16
N VAL A 360 3.80 2.69 -20.41
CA VAL A 360 5.13 3.34 -20.28
C VAL A 360 5.87 3.33 -21.61
N TYR A 361 5.84 2.21 -22.32
CA TYR A 361 6.51 2.04 -23.61
C TYR A 361 5.80 2.86 -24.70
N LEU A 362 4.46 2.80 -24.75
CA LEU A 362 3.66 3.61 -25.67
C LEU A 362 3.95 5.11 -25.49
N ARG A 363 4.04 5.57 -24.23
CA ARG A 363 4.43 6.94 -23.93
C ARG A 363 5.85 7.25 -24.41
N ARG A 364 6.83 6.38 -24.13
CA ARG A 364 8.25 6.58 -24.53
C ARG A 364 8.41 6.67 -26.05
N GLU A 365 7.67 5.84 -26.77
CA GLU A 365 7.69 5.76 -28.24
C GLU A 365 7.01 6.98 -28.88
N SER A 366 5.92 7.48 -28.27
CA SER A 366 5.12 8.58 -28.85
C SER A 366 5.47 9.98 -28.33
N ASP A 367 6.06 10.12 -27.13
CA ASP A 367 6.50 11.39 -26.54
C ASP A 367 8.04 11.47 -26.56
N PRO A 368 8.65 12.31 -27.41
CA PRO A 368 10.10 12.44 -27.49
C PRO A 368 10.73 12.97 -26.19
N ASN A 369 9.95 13.66 -25.35
CA ASN A 369 10.41 14.23 -24.08
C ASN A 369 10.29 13.24 -22.89
N TYR A 370 9.73 12.05 -23.11
CA TYR A 370 9.59 11.03 -22.08
C TYR A 370 10.74 10.01 -22.17
N ARG A 371 11.77 10.21 -21.36
CA ARG A 371 12.95 9.33 -21.25
C ARG A 371 13.21 8.96 -19.77
N PRO A 372 12.46 8.00 -19.21
CA PRO A 372 12.63 7.61 -17.81
C PRO A 372 14.01 6.97 -17.60
N VAL A 373 14.88 7.64 -16.84
CA VAL A 373 16.28 7.24 -16.62
C VAL A 373 16.44 5.94 -15.83
N ASN A 374 15.37 5.49 -15.16
CA ASN A 374 15.34 4.28 -14.35
C ASN A 374 14.67 3.09 -15.04
N LEU A 375 14.18 3.25 -16.27
CA LEU A 375 13.65 2.15 -17.05
C LEU A 375 14.81 1.26 -17.51
N ARG A 376 14.82 0.02 -17.04
CA ARG A 376 15.88 -0.95 -17.35
C ARG A 376 15.60 -1.66 -18.67
N GLU A 377 16.65 -2.10 -19.35
CA GLU A 377 16.56 -2.87 -20.60
C GLU A 377 15.97 -4.27 -20.39
N ASP A 378 16.25 -4.89 -19.24
CA ASP A 378 15.75 -6.20 -18.82
C ASP A 378 14.32 -6.17 -18.24
N ALA A 379 13.66 -5.01 -18.26
CA ALA A 379 12.29 -4.87 -17.79
C ALA A 379 11.32 -5.64 -18.70
N ARG A 380 10.38 -6.37 -18.10
CA ARG A 380 9.39 -7.16 -18.84
C ARG A 380 8.14 -6.33 -19.08
N ARG A 381 7.79 -6.12 -20.35
CA ARG A 381 6.55 -5.44 -20.75
C ARG A 381 5.34 -6.33 -20.41
N VAL A 382 4.34 -5.74 -19.75
CA VAL A 382 3.07 -6.40 -19.41
C VAL A 382 1.88 -5.51 -19.77
N ARG A 383 0.72 -6.14 -19.99
CA ARG A 383 -0.57 -5.45 -20.17
C ARG A 383 -1.41 -5.49 -18.91
#